data_AF-A0A8T2Q0E3-F1
#
_entry.id   AF-A0A8T2Q0E3-F1
#
_cell.length_a   1.000
_cell.length_b   1.000
_cell.length_c   1.000
_cell.angle_alpha   90.00
_cell.angle_beta   90.00
_cell.angle_gamma   90.00
#
_symmetry.space_group_name_H-M   'P 1'
#
loop_
_entity.id
_entity.type
_entity.pdbx_description
1 polymer ?
#
loop_
_entity_poly.entity_id
_entity_poly.type
_entity_poly.pdbx_seq_one_letter_code
_entity_poly.pdbx_strand_id
1 'polypeptide(L)'
;MKHHDLHLQAAWNDKCVDRRGAYWNIPHAASVDLVSHGFSGIAYRVGLYHSSGISEDSTREGAGQLPLGALPGICGQAALYWEKKKEIWKDRRSQPHKPFNLLDSCPRVLLSGVIGGLVTAENLRGGDRQERLVLRDSFPRISTDLFTSAGISTQLGHFQRWFLDFSKLDAHLNIGSVNTLAMSLHNSNQLNKDFSNFPNVEVTFQQQVAGPFCARVDSRFMLDSTFKKRPSLQDLTYSFEWSPESFGALKVVAWYSPMRNEGMMEFRLLEK
;
A
#
# COMPACT_ATOMS: atom_id res chain seq x y z
N MET A 1 -11.82 -13.43 -19.81
CA MET A 1 -12.34 -13.97 -18.54
C MET A 1 -11.89 -13.06 -17.42
N LYS A 2 -12.76 -12.75 -16.45
CA LYS A 2 -12.37 -12.03 -15.22
C LYS A 2 -11.77 -13.05 -14.26
N HIS A 3 -10.59 -12.75 -13.73
CA HIS A 3 -9.93 -13.59 -12.74
C HIS A 3 -10.35 -13.09 -11.35
N HIS A 4 -10.47 -14.01 -10.40
CA HIS A 4 -10.77 -13.67 -9.02
C HIS A 4 -9.69 -14.28 -8.15
N ASP A 5 -9.08 -13.45 -7.33
CA ASP A 5 -8.07 -13.86 -6.37
C ASP A 5 -8.72 -13.84 -4.99
N LEU A 6 -8.67 -14.98 -4.32
CA LEU A 6 -9.14 -15.14 -2.95
C LEU A 6 -7.93 -15.21 -2.02
N HIS A 7 -7.83 -14.26 -1.11
CA HIS A 7 -6.80 -14.21 -0.08
C HIS A 7 -7.42 -14.53 1.28
N LEU A 8 -6.80 -15.45 2.00
CA LEU A 8 -7.18 -15.82 3.36
C LEU A 8 -5.94 -15.70 4.24
N GLN A 9 -6.03 -14.89 5.28
CA GLN A 9 -4.94 -14.66 6.23
C GLN A 9 -5.45 -14.88 7.64
N ALA A 10 -4.68 -15.59 8.44
CA ALA A 10 -4.91 -15.73 9.87
C ALA A 10 -3.57 -15.55 10.58
N ALA A 11 -3.54 -14.72 11.62
CA ALA A 11 -2.35 -14.39 12.36
C ALA A 11 -2.64 -14.35 13.86
N TRP A 12 -1.63 -14.74 14.63
CA TRP A 12 -1.64 -14.75 16.09
C TRP A 12 -0.48 -13.88 16.56
N ASN A 13 -0.76 -12.93 17.47
CA ASN A 13 0.16 -11.89 17.89
C ASN A 13 0.76 -11.11 16.72
N ASP A 14 -0.11 -10.64 15.82
CA ASP A 14 0.30 -9.89 14.64
C ASP A 14 0.67 -8.44 14.99
N LYS A 15 1.54 -7.85 14.17
CA LYS A 15 1.90 -6.43 14.25
C LYS A 15 1.37 -5.73 13.01
N CYS A 16 0.28 -4.99 13.13
CA CYS A 16 -0.20 -4.19 12.01
C CYS A 16 0.42 -2.79 12.05
N VAL A 17 0.70 -2.23 10.87
CA VAL A 17 1.18 -0.87 10.72
C VAL A 17 0.02 -0.02 10.21
N ASP A 18 -0.30 1.06 10.91
CA ASP A 18 -1.35 1.97 10.49
C ASP A 18 -0.90 2.89 9.34
N ARG A 19 -1.84 3.69 8.82
CA ARG A 19 -1.54 4.70 7.78
C ARG A 19 -0.54 5.77 8.22
N ARG A 20 -0.25 5.90 9.52
CA ARG A 20 0.72 6.84 10.08
C ARG A 20 2.11 6.21 10.22
N GLY A 21 2.23 4.88 10.10
CA GLY A 21 3.46 4.15 10.35
C GLY A 21 3.59 3.67 11.80
N ALA A 22 2.57 3.81 12.63
CA ALA A 22 2.57 3.29 13.99
C ALA A 22 2.22 1.80 14.00
N TYR A 23 2.93 1.05 14.82
CA TYR A 23 2.69 -0.37 15.04
C TYR A 23 1.60 -0.58 16.08
N TRP A 24 0.75 -1.56 15.83
CA TRP A 24 -0.30 -1.99 16.73
C TRP A 24 -0.22 -3.50 16.88
N ASN A 25 -0.12 -3.98 18.12
CA ASN A 25 -0.17 -5.40 18.42
C ASN A 25 -1.63 -5.87 18.40
N ILE A 26 -1.94 -6.85 17.53
CA ILE A 26 -3.25 -7.48 17.43
C ILE A 26 -3.12 -8.93 17.90
N PRO A 27 -3.78 -9.32 19.01
CA PRO A 27 -3.68 -10.67 19.56
C PRO A 27 -4.12 -11.75 18.57
N HIS A 28 -5.28 -11.56 17.93
CA HIS A 28 -5.76 -12.46 16.88
C HIS A 28 -6.36 -11.66 15.74
N ALA A 29 -5.92 -11.95 14.51
CA ALA A 29 -6.45 -11.37 13.29
C ALA A 29 -6.77 -12.47 12.28
N ALA A 30 -7.96 -12.40 11.68
CA ALA A 30 -8.33 -13.23 10.54
C ALA A 30 -8.98 -12.35 9.47
N SER A 31 -8.54 -12.48 8.22
CA SER A 31 -9.11 -11.75 7.09
C SER A 31 -9.38 -12.68 5.91
N VAL A 32 -10.45 -12.38 5.20
CA VAL A 32 -10.82 -13.03 3.94
C VAL A 32 -11.12 -11.93 2.94
N ASP A 33 -10.35 -11.86 1.86
CA ASP A 33 -10.47 -10.85 0.81
C ASP A 33 -10.68 -11.53 -0.55
N LEU A 34 -11.69 -11.07 -1.27
CA LEU A 34 -11.94 -11.42 -2.67
C LEU A 34 -11.64 -10.20 -3.54
N VAL A 35 -10.75 -10.35 -4.50
CA VAL A 35 -10.36 -9.29 -5.44
C VAL A 35 -10.66 -9.74 -6.87
N SER A 36 -11.38 -8.92 -7.63
CA SER A 36 -11.55 -9.13 -9.06
C SER A 36 -10.39 -8.50 -9.84
N HIS A 37 -9.69 -9.29 -10.64
CA HIS A 37 -8.62 -8.83 -11.54
C HIS A 37 -9.03 -8.91 -13.01
N GLY A 38 -8.74 -7.86 -13.78
CA GLY A 38 -9.00 -7.78 -15.22
C GLY A 38 -8.10 -6.77 -15.93
N PHE A 39 -7.87 -6.98 -17.23
CA PHE A 39 -7.07 -6.08 -18.05
C PHE A 39 -7.83 -4.76 -18.30
N SER A 40 -7.66 -3.78 -17.39
CA SER A 40 -8.24 -2.44 -17.40
C SER A 40 -9.78 -2.38 -17.31
N GLY A 41 -10.30 -1.55 -16.41
CA GLY A 41 -11.75 -1.37 -16.26
C GLY A 41 -12.21 -1.40 -14.80
N ILE A 42 -13.47 -1.81 -14.62
CA ILE A 42 -14.13 -1.86 -13.32
C ILE A 42 -13.73 -3.14 -12.59
N ALA A 43 -13.18 -2.98 -11.40
CA ALA A 43 -12.82 -4.02 -10.46
C ALA A 43 -13.49 -3.77 -9.11
N TYR A 44 -13.57 -4.82 -8.30
CA TYR A 44 -14.13 -4.76 -6.97
C TYR A 44 -13.29 -5.58 -6.01
N ARG A 45 -13.30 -5.20 -4.74
CA ARG A 45 -12.72 -5.94 -3.63
C ARG A 45 -13.75 -6.05 -2.54
N VAL A 46 -13.97 -7.24 -2.00
CA VAL A 46 -14.84 -7.45 -0.84
C VAL A 46 -14.04 -8.21 0.20
N GLY A 47 -14.01 -7.69 1.42
CA GLY A 47 -13.21 -8.21 2.52
C GLY A 47 -14.02 -8.32 3.80
N LEU A 48 -13.76 -9.36 4.57
CA LEU A 48 -14.18 -9.50 5.96
C LEU A 48 -12.94 -9.60 6.83
N TYR A 49 -12.89 -8.77 7.86
CA TYR A 49 -11.80 -8.70 8.83
C TYR A 49 -12.38 -8.97 10.21
N HIS A 50 -11.75 -9.89 10.93
CA HIS A 50 -12.05 -10.18 12.32
C HIS A 50 -10.79 -10.00 13.14
N SER A 51 -10.87 -9.12 14.13
CA SER A 51 -9.84 -8.87 15.13
C SER A 51 -10.43 -9.19 16.50
N SER A 52 -9.68 -9.87 17.36
CA SER A 52 -10.06 -10.08 18.75
C SER A 52 -8.89 -9.86 19.72
N GLY A 53 -9.24 -9.42 20.92
CA GLY A 53 -8.31 -9.03 21.97
C GLY A 53 -8.17 -7.51 22.15
N ILE A 54 -7.68 -7.10 23.31
CA ILE A 54 -7.36 -5.70 23.64
C ILE A 54 -5.90 -5.48 23.25
N SER A 55 -5.63 -4.49 22.39
CA SER A 55 -4.26 -4.12 22.04
C SER A 55 -3.56 -3.54 23.28
N GLU A 56 -2.38 -4.04 23.64
CA GLU A 56 -1.62 -3.55 24.82
C GLU A 56 -1.33 -2.04 24.75
N ASP A 57 -1.27 -1.47 23.54
CA ASP A 57 -1.03 -0.05 23.31
C ASP A 57 -2.28 0.83 23.53
N SER A 58 -3.49 0.25 23.66
CA SER A 58 -4.71 1.01 23.94
C SER A 58 -4.81 1.49 25.38
N THR A 59 -3.96 1.00 26.27
CA THR A 59 -3.92 1.36 27.71
C THR A 59 -2.85 2.43 28.00
N ARG A 60 -2.03 2.82 27.02
CA ARG A 60 -1.04 3.90 27.19
C ARG A 60 -1.72 5.26 27.17
N GLU A 61 -1.59 6.01 28.27
CA GLU A 61 -2.01 7.41 28.32
C GLU A 61 -1.36 8.21 27.17
N GLY A 62 -2.19 8.81 26.31
CA GLY A 62 -1.73 9.56 25.13
C GLY A 62 -1.64 8.76 23.83
N ALA A 63 -1.95 7.46 23.82
CA ALA A 63 -2.11 6.71 22.58
C ALA A 63 -3.27 7.29 21.76
N GLY A 64 -2.99 7.65 20.50
CA GLY A 64 -4.03 8.12 19.58
C GLY A 64 -5.14 7.08 19.40
N GLN A 65 -6.29 7.51 18.87
CA GLN A 65 -7.42 6.61 18.64
C GLN A 65 -6.99 5.40 17.79
N LEU A 66 -7.29 4.19 18.27
CA LEU A 66 -7.00 2.93 17.59
C LEU A 66 -7.50 2.98 16.14
N PRO A 67 -6.68 2.56 15.15
CA PRO A 67 -7.15 2.46 13.78
C PRO A 67 -8.29 1.43 13.72
N LEU A 68 -9.25 1.68 12.83
CA LEU A 68 -10.47 0.89 12.70
C LEU A 68 -10.21 -0.61 12.49
N GLY A 69 -9.09 -0.98 11.86
CA GLY A 69 -8.68 -2.38 11.67
C GLY A 69 -8.06 -3.07 12.88
N ALA A 70 -7.77 -2.33 13.96
CA ALA A 70 -7.24 -2.87 15.22
C ALA A 70 -8.29 -2.90 16.34
N LEU A 71 -9.51 -2.40 16.10
CA LEU A 71 -10.62 -2.51 17.04
C LEU A 71 -11.11 -3.96 17.10
N PRO A 72 -11.44 -4.51 18.29
CA PRO A 72 -12.01 -5.85 18.38
C PRO A 72 -13.40 -5.89 17.73
N GLY A 73 -13.66 -6.87 16.87
CA GLY A 73 -14.96 -7.04 16.21
C GLY A 73 -14.87 -7.71 14.85
N ILE A 74 -15.99 -7.70 14.12
CA ILE A 74 -16.06 -8.10 12.72
C ILE A 74 -16.36 -6.84 11.89
N CYS A 75 -15.48 -6.55 10.95
CA CYS A 75 -15.59 -5.45 10.01
C CYS A 75 -15.71 -5.99 8.58
N GLY A 76 -16.69 -5.53 7.83
CA GLY A 76 -16.81 -5.78 6.39
C GLY A 76 -16.37 -4.56 5.60
N GLN A 77 -15.66 -4.77 4.51
CA GLN A 77 -15.26 -3.72 3.57
C GLN A 77 -15.60 -4.15 2.16
N ALA A 78 -16.14 -3.23 1.37
CA ALA A 78 -16.40 -3.43 -0.04
C ALA A 78 -15.94 -2.20 -0.82
N ALA A 79 -15.07 -2.40 -1.80
CA ALA A 79 -14.57 -1.35 -2.66
C ALA A 79 -14.93 -1.64 -4.12
N LEU A 80 -15.32 -0.59 -4.85
CA LEU A 80 -15.60 -0.64 -6.28
C LEU A 80 -14.76 0.45 -6.93
N TYR A 81 -13.91 0.09 -7.88
CA TYR A 81 -12.96 1.04 -8.47
C TYR A 81 -12.79 0.82 -9.96
N TRP A 82 -12.44 1.90 -10.64
CA TRP A 82 -12.02 1.90 -12.03
C TRP A 82 -10.55 2.25 -12.09
N GLU A 83 -9.75 1.33 -12.61
CA GLU A 83 -8.35 1.54 -12.93
C GLU A 83 -8.14 1.77 -14.43
N LYS A 84 -7.31 2.77 -14.76
CA LYS A 84 -6.83 3.03 -16.10
C LYS A 84 -5.31 3.16 -16.10
N LYS A 85 -4.66 2.37 -16.95
CA LYS A 85 -3.22 2.44 -17.23
C LYS A 85 -3.03 2.81 -18.69
N LYS A 86 -2.18 3.79 -18.97
CA LYS A 86 -1.83 4.25 -20.31
C LYS A 86 -0.32 4.24 -20.45
N GLU A 87 0.18 3.37 -21.31
CA GLU A 87 1.57 3.41 -21.75
C GLU A 87 1.71 4.60 -22.71
N ILE A 88 2.40 5.65 -22.26
CA ILE A 88 2.64 6.87 -23.04
C ILE A 88 3.72 6.59 -24.09
N TRP A 89 4.74 5.86 -23.68
CA TRP A 89 5.87 5.54 -24.52
C TRP A 89 6.46 4.20 -24.11
N LYS A 90 6.95 3.47 -25.10
CA LYS A 90 7.72 2.24 -24.90
C LYS A 90 8.71 2.11 -26.04
N ASP A 91 9.96 1.81 -25.70
CA ASP A 91 10.92 1.46 -26.72
C ASP A 91 10.60 0.05 -27.25
N ARG A 92 10.44 -0.04 -28.58
CA ARG A 92 10.12 -1.28 -29.30
C ARG A 92 11.30 -1.80 -30.11
N ARG A 93 12.47 -1.17 -30.00
CA ARG A 93 13.66 -1.60 -30.74
C ARG A 93 14.07 -3.01 -30.30
N SER A 94 14.39 -3.85 -31.27
CA SER A 94 15.01 -5.15 -30.99
C SER A 94 16.38 -4.91 -30.38
N GLN A 95 16.66 -5.60 -29.28
CA GLN A 95 17.89 -5.42 -28.55
C GLN A 95 19.00 -6.29 -29.12
N PRO A 96 20.19 -5.74 -29.38
CA PRO A 96 21.30 -6.49 -29.97
C PRO A 96 21.89 -7.53 -29.00
N HIS A 97 21.76 -7.30 -27.69
CA HIS A 97 22.28 -8.16 -26.64
C HIS A 97 21.18 -8.52 -25.65
N LYS A 98 21.33 -9.68 -25.02
CA LYS A 98 20.42 -10.13 -23.97
C LYS A 98 20.64 -9.27 -22.72
N PRO A 99 19.59 -8.68 -22.14
CA PRO A 99 19.69 -7.84 -20.94
C PRO A 99 19.93 -8.71 -19.70
N PHE A 100 20.59 -8.15 -18.67
CA PHE A 100 20.76 -8.82 -17.37
C PHE A 100 19.42 -9.15 -16.69
N ASN A 101 18.37 -8.38 -16.98
CA ASN A 101 17.02 -8.60 -16.48
C ASN A 101 15.99 -8.37 -17.60
N LEU A 102 15.28 -9.43 -18.00
CA LEU A 102 14.28 -9.42 -19.09
C LEU A 102 12.98 -8.67 -18.73
N LEU A 103 12.62 -8.60 -17.45
CA LEU A 103 11.38 -7.94 -17.02
C LEU A 103 11.50 -6.41 -17.13
N ASP A 104 12.72 -5.91 -16.95
CA ASP A 104 13.04 -4.48 -16.89
C ASP A 104 13.89 -4.01 -18.08
N SER A 105 13.96 -4.81 -19.15
CA SER A 105 14.79 -4.48 -20.31
C SER A 105 14.18 -3.45 -21.26
N CYS A 106 12.88 -3.16 -21.15
CA CYS A 106 12.18 -2.30 -22.09
C CYS A 106 11.88 -0.94 -21.46
N PRO A 107 12.62 0.13 -21.84
CA PRO A 107 12.29 1.49 -21.45
C PRO A 107 10.82 1.81 -21.75
N ARG A 108 10.15 2.42 -20.78
CA ARG A 108 8.73 2.72 -20.87
C ARG A 108 8.35 3.89 -19.98
N VAL A 109 7.30 4.59 -20.37
CA VAL A 109 6.63 5.61 -19.57
C VAL A 109 5.17 5.22 -19.46
N LEU A 110 4.71 5.03 -18.22
CA LEU A 110 3.37 4.61 -17.89
C LEU A 110 2.70 5.68 -17.02
N LEU A 111 1.47 6.01 -17.38
CA LEU A 111 0.56 6.77 -16.53
C LEU A 111 -0.52 5.81 -16.00
N SER A 112 -0.85 5.91 -14.73
CA SER A 112 -1.86 5.11 -14.07
C SER A 112 -2.77 6.00 -13.23
N GLY A 113 -4.03 5.61 -13.13
CA GLY A 113 -5.00 6.27 -12.28
C GLY A 113 -6.06 5.30 -11.82
N VAL A 114 -6.52 5.48 -10.58
CA VAL A 114 -7.59 4.71 -9.97
C VAL A 114 -8.57 5.69 -9.33
N ILE A 115 -9.86 5.46 -9.53
CA ILE A 115 -10.91 6.17 -8.79
C ILE A 115 -11.89 5.12 -8.30
N GLY A 116 -12.30 5.19 -7.04
CA GLY A 116 -13.21 4.20 -6.47
C GLY A 116 -13.96 4.71 -5.25
N GLY A 117 -14.95 3.91 -4.85
CA GLY A 117 -15.68 4.06 -3.61
C GLY A 117 -15.40 2.89 -2.68
N LEU A 118 -15.34 3.17 -1.38
CA LEU A 118 -15.20 2.20 -0.30
C LEU A 118 -16.42 2.31 0.62
N VAL A 119 -17.01 1.18 0.95
CA VAL A 119 -18.03 1.04 1.97
C VAL A 119 -17.45 0.16 3.07
N THR A 120 -17.48 0.66 4.31
CA THR A 120 -17.02 -0.08 5.48
C THR A 120 -18.20 -0.25 6.44
N ALA A 121 -18.40 -1.45 6.95
CA ALA A 121 -19.41 -1.78 7.93
C ALA A 121 -18.74 -2.40 9.16
N GLU A 122 -18.83 -1.72 10.30
CA GLU A 122 -18.22 -2.14 11.56
C GLU A 122 -19.23 -2.89 12.43
N ASN A 123 -18.74 -3.70 13.38
CA ASN A 123 -19.56 -4.43 14.35
C ASN A 123 -20.65 -5.31 13.73
N LEU A 124 -20.30 -6.05 12.66
CA LEU A 124 -21.24 -6.95 11.97
C LEU A 124 -21.77 -8.09 12.85
N ARG A 125 -21.15 -8.36 14.00
CA ARG A 125 -21.64 -9.29 15.01
C ARG A 125 -21.39 -8.67 16.39
N GLY A 126 -22.46 -8.41 17.14
CA GLY A 126 -22.38 -7.96 18.52
C GLY A 126 -21.53 -8.94 19.33
N GLY A 127 -20.53 -8.43 20.02
CA GLY A 127 -19.66 -9.25 20.87
C GLY A 127 -20.48 -10.07 21.87
N ASP A 128 -20.11 -11.34 22.03
CA ASP A 128 -20.72 -12.21 23.02
C ASP A 128 -20.30 -11.71 24.42
N ARG A 129 -21.31 -11.34 25.21
CA ARG A 129 -21.38 -11.14 26.67
C ARG A 129 -20.06 -11.14 27.49
N GLN A 130 -19.41 -9.99 27.57
CA GLN A 130 -18.75 -9.39 28.76
C GLN A 130 -18.02 -8.16 28.21
N GLU A 131 -18.60 -6.96 28.20
CA GLU A 131 -18.63 -6.07 29.35
C GLU A 131 -19.80 -5.09 29.20
N ARG A 132 -20.68 -5.08 30.20
CA ARG A 132 -21.65 -4.00 30.39
C ARG A 132 -20.87 -2.72 30.71
N LEU A 133 -20.99 -1.71 29.86
CA LEU A 133 -21.30 -0.30 30.20
C LEU A 133 -20.94 0.65 29.04
N VAL A 134 -21.65 0.58 27.90
CA VAL A 134 -22.15 1.74 27.13
C VAL A 134 -23.21 1.20 26.16
N LEU A 135 -24.50 1.27 26.54
CA LEU A 135 -25.58 1.09 25.58
C LEU A 135 -25.73 2.38 24.77
N ARG A 136 -25.22 2.39 23.54
CA ARG A 136 -25.87 3.11 22.43
C ARG A 136 -25.44 2.53 21.09
N ASP A 137 -26.45 2.01 20.39
CA ASP A 137 -26.49 1.57 18.99
C ASP A 137 -25.93 0.18 18.64
N SER A 138 -26.82 -0.82 18.75
CA SER A 138 -26.69 -2.20 18.24
C SER A 138 -26.71 -2.29 16.70
N PHE A 139 -26.46 -1.21 15.98
CA PHE A 139 -26.45 -1.17 14.52
C PHE A 139 -25.02 -1.15 13.99
N PRO A 140 -24.72 -1.88 12.91
CA PRO A 140 -23.41 -1.80 12.30
C PRO A 140 -23.16 -0.37 11.83
N ARG A 141 -22.03 0.22 12.24
CA ARG A 141 -21.66 1.56 11.78
C ARG A 141 -21.21 1.45 10.33
N ILE A 142 -21.98 2.04 9.42
CA ILE A 142 -21.66 2.06 7.99
C ILE A 142 -21.00 3.40 7.67
N SER A 143 -19.82 3.36 7.06
CA SER A 143 -19.14 4.51 6.50
C SER A 143 -18.94 4.32 5.00
N THR A 144 -19.05 5.41 4.26
CA THR A 144 -18.81 5.44 2.81
C THR A 144 -17.77 6.49 2.51
N ASP A 145 -16.85 6.15 1.63
CA ASP A 145 -15.75 7.02 1.25
C ASP A 145 -15.43 6.88 -0.23
N LEU A 146 -14.82 7.93 -0.78
CA LEU A 146 -14.28 7.94 -2.12
C LEU A 146 -12.76 7.99 -2.02
N PHE A 147 -12.08 7.17 -2.81
CA PHE A 147 -10.64 7.18 -2.90
C PHE A 147 -10.20 7.37 -4.34
N THR A 148 -9.03 7.96 -4.50
CA THR A 148 -8.41 8.15 -5.81
C THR A 148 -6.91 8.02 -5.69
N SER A 149 -6.27 7.52 -6.75
CA SER A 149 -4.83 7.53 -6.88
C SER A 149 -4.42 7.86 -8.30
N ALA A 150 -3.26 8.48 -8.44
CA ALA A 150 -2.62 8.79 -9.71
C ALA A 150 -1.15 8.44 -9.60
N GLY A 151 -0.59 7.79 -10.62
CA GLY A 151 0.80 7.38 -10.63
C GLY A 151 1.45 7.57 -11.98
N ILE A 152 2.70 7.99 -11.97
CA ILE A 152 3.57 8.04 -13.14
C ILE A 152 4.78 7.16 -12.88
N SER A 153 5.12 6.34 -13.87
CA SER A 153 6.26 5.43 -13.85
C SER A 153 7.09 5.69 -15.09
N THR A 154 8.35 6.06 -14.91
CA THR A 154 9.30 6.26 -16.00
C THR A 154 10.45 5.30 -15.82
N GLN A 155 10.78 4.58 -16.88
CA GLN A 155 11.85 3.61 -16.92
C GLN A 155 12.74 3.93 -18.11
N LEU A 156 14.01 4.15 -17.82
CA LEU A 156 15.06 4.43 -18.78
C LEU A 156 16.08 3.30 -18.73
N GLY A 157 16.66 2.99 -19.89
CA GLY A 157 17.71 1.98 -19.99
C GLY A 157 17.22 0.58 -20.31
N HIS A 158 18.13 -0.21 -20.86
CA HIS A 158 17.83 -1.53 -21.41
C HIS A 158 18.43 -2.67 -20.58
N PHE A 159 19.13 -2.39 -19.48
CA PHE A 159 19.83 -3.40 -18.65
C PHE A 159 20.87 -4.23 -19.43
N GLN A 160 21.52 -3.64 -20.43
CA GLN A 160 22.55 -4.27 -21.25
C GLN A 160 23.96 -3.91 -20.80
N ARG A 161 24.18 -2.68 -20.32
CA ARG A 161 25.52 -2.25 -19.89
C ARG A 161 25.83 -2.77 -18.50
N TRP A 162 27.13 -2.92 -18.25
CA TRP A 162 27.64 -3.39 -16.96
C TRP A 162 27.40 -2.42 -15.81
N PHE A 163 27.21 -1.12 -16.05
CA PHE A 163 27.01 -0.12 -15.00
C PHE A 163 26.04 0.95 -15.47
N LEU A 164 25.18 1.41 -14.55
CA LEU A 164 24.30 2.58 -14.71
C LEU A 164 23.47 2.60 -16.00
N ASP A 165 23.08 1.44 -16.53
CA ASP A 165 22.29 1.40 -17.75
C ASP A 165 20.82 1.69 -17.46
N PHE A 166 20.32 1.19 -16.34
CA PHE A 166 18.92 1.27 -15.97
C PHE A 166 18.65 2.24 -14.83
N SER A 167 17.63 3.07 -15.01
CA SER A 167 17.06 3.94 -14.00
C SER A 167 15.54 3.91 -14.10
N LYS A 168 14.85 3.78 -12.97
CA LYS A 168 13.40 3.82 -12.91
C LYS A 168 12.96 4.76 -11.80
N LEU A 169 11.97 5.58 -12.11
CA LEU A 169 11.33 6.49 -11.18
C LEU A 169 9.82 6.22 -11.21
N ASP A 170 9.28 5.80 -10.08
CA ASP A 170 7.85 5.66 -9.89
C ASP A 170 7.39 6.69 -8.87
N ALA A 171 6.32 7.42 -9.17
CA ALA A 171 5.72 8.38 -8.25
C ALA A 171 4.21 8.17 -8.23
N HIS A 172 3.65 7.95 -7.05
CA HIS A 172 2.25 7.66 -6.81
C HIS A 172 1.68 8.60 -5.77
N LEU A 173 0.58 9.25 -6.08
CA LEU A 173 -0.24 10.02 -5.16
C LEU A 173 -1.47 9.19 -4.81
N ASN A 174 -1.70 8.92 -3.53
CA ASN A 174 -2.96 8.32 -3.09
C ASN A 174 -3.73 9.26 -2.16
N ILE A 175 -5.04 9.29 -2.37
CA ILE A 175 -6.00 10.04 -1.59
C ILE A 175 -6.99 9.02 -1.04
N GLY A 176 -6.86 8.70 0.24
CA GLY A 176 -7.64 7.65 0.89
C GLY A 176 -9.09 8.04 1.18
N SER A 177 -9.39 9.35 1.28
CA SER A 177 -10.73 9.86 1.59
C SER A 177 -10.95 11.25 0.97
N VAL A 178 -11.70 11.30 -0.14
CA VAL A 178 -11.99 12.57 -0.84
C VAL A 178 -12.97 13.42 -0.02
N ASN A 179 -13.94 12.80 0.64
CA ASN A 179 -14.95 13.52 1.42
C ASN A 179 -14.33 14.26 2.60
N THR A 180 -13.49 13.57 3.38
CA THR A 180 -12.85 14.19 4.54
C THR A 180 -11.77 15.20 4.12
N LEU A 181 -11.07 14.96 3.00
CA LEU A 181 -10.15 15.92 2.42
C LEU A 181 -10.87 17.21 1.99
N ALA A 182 -12.01 17.10 1.28
CA ALA A 182 -12.81 18.25 0.87
C ALA A 182 -13.34 19.04 2.08
N MET A 183 -13.84 18.35 3.11
CA MET A 183 -14.26 18.98 4.37
C MET A 183 -13.10 19.69 5.08
N SER A 184 -11.90 19.08 5.10
CA SER A 184 -10.72 19.67 5.75
C SER A 184 -10.20 20.92 5.03
N LEU A 185 -10.31 20.98 3.70
CA LEU A 185 -10.00 22.17 2.91
C LEU A 185 -11.03 23.29 3.14
N HIS A 186 -12.31 22.93 3.26
CA HIS A 186 -13.39 23.90 3.44
C HIS A 186 -13.44 24.47 4.87
N ASN A 187 -13.32 23.63 5.90
CA ASN A 187 -13.46 24.00 7.32
C ASN A 187 -12.14 23.84 8.08
N SER A 188 -11.11 24.58 7.64
CA SER A 188 -9.75 24.53 8.21
C SER A 188 -9.63 24.84 9.72
N ASN A 189 -10.67 25.43 10.33
CA ASN A 189 -10.63 25.91 11.73
C ASN A 189 -11.30 24.98 12.77
N GLN A 190 -12.01 23.91 12.39
CA GLN A 190 -12.87 23.17 13.35
C GLN A 190 -12.80 21.63 13.33
N LEU A 191 -12.08 21.01 12.41
CA LEU A 191 -11.97 19.55 12.44
C LEU A 191 -10.87 19.10 13.41
N ASN A 192 -11.31 18.29 14.38
CA ASN A 192 -10.45 17.45 15.20
C ASN A 192 -9.45 16.75 14.26
N LYS A 193 -8.15 16.85 14.54
CA LYS A 193 -7.08 16.42 13.64
C LYS A 193 -7.05 14.89 13.56
N ASP A 194 -8.02 14.28 12.89
CA ASP A 194 -7.98 12.88 12.54
C ASP A 194 -7.03 12.74 11.36
N PHE A 195 -5.73 12.63 11.67
CA PHE A 195 -4.65 12.56 10.68
C PHE A 195 -4.67 11.28 9.81
N SER A 196 -5.72 10.46 9.83
CA SER A 196 -5.82 9.19 9.09
C SER A 196 -6.14 9.36 7.59
N ASN A 197 -6.47 10.58 7.17
CA ASN A 197 -7.10 10.85 5.86
C ASN A 197 -6.31 11.83 4.98
N PHE A 198 -5.07 12.14 5.35
CA PHE A 198 -4.20 12.99 4.55
C PHE A 198 -3.74 12.29 3.26
N PRO A 199 -3.55 13.04 2.16
CA PRO A 199 -3.00 12.48 0.95
C PRO A 199 -1.54 12.06 1.19
N ASN A 200 -1.13 10.96 0.58
CA ASN A 200 0.24 10.49 0.64
C ASN A 200 0.87 10.42 -0.76
N VAL A 201 2.16 10.71 -0.82
CA VAL A 201 2.97 10.58 -2.03
C VAL A 201 4.03 9.54 -1.76
N GLU A 202 4.07 8.52 -2.59
CA GLU A 202 5.10 7.50 -2.59
C GLU A 202 5.98 7.70 -3.82
N VAL A 203 7.29 7.84 -3.60
CA VAL A 203 8.29 7.99 -4.65
C VAL A 203 9.31 6.88 -4.50
N THR A 204 9.45 6.10 -5.56
CA THR A 204 10.42 5.03 -5.71
C THR A 204 11.44 5.44 -6.75
N PHE A 205 12.71 5.33 -6.42
CA PHE A 205 13.81 5.44 -7.37
C PHE A 205 14.61 4.14 -7.37
N GLN A 206 14.87 3.58 -8.54
CA GLN A 206 15.66 2.37 -8.71
C GLN A 206 16.75 2.60 -9.74
N GLN A 207 17.96 2.16 -9.43
CA GLN A 207 19.15 2.35 -10.25
C GLN A 207 19.95 1.05 -10.32
N GLN A 208 20.30 0.63 -11.53
CA GLN A 208 21.29 -0.43 -11.72
C GLN A 208 22.66 0.09 -11.30
N VAL A 209 23.30 -0.62 -10.36
CA VAL A 209 24.64 -0.28 -9.88
C VAL A 209 25.67 -0.95 -10.78
N ALA A 210 25.64 -2.28 -10.84
CA ALA A 210 26.55 -3.09 -11.63
C ALA A 210 25.88 -4.41 -12.05
N GLY A 211 26.01 -4.84 -13.31
CA GLY A 211 25.48 -6.10 -13.82
C GLY A 211 24.01 -6.34 -13.39
N PRO A 212 23.69 -7.47 -12.72
CA PRO A 212 22.33 -7.77 -12.24
C PRO A 212 21.95 -7.11 -10.91
N PHE A 213 22.79 -6.23 -10.36
CA PHE A 213 22.58 -5.57 -9.07
C PHE A 213 21.89 -4.21 -9.23
N CYS A 214 20.87 -3.98 -8.42
CA CYS A 214 20.13 -2.71 -8.38
C CYS A 214 19.96 -2.21 -6.96
N ALA A 215 20.18 -0.91 -6.78
CA ALA A 215 19.76 -0.21 -5.58
C ALA A 215 18.40 0.43 -5.84
N ARG A 216 17.54 0.37 -4.84
CA ARG A 216 16.21 0.98 -4.85
C ARG A 216 16.01 1.78 -3.57
N VAL A 217 15.34 2.91 -3.67
CA VAL A 217 14.98 3.77 -2.57
C VAL A 217 13.50 4.07 -2.69
N ASP A 218 12.73 3.67 -1.69
CA ASP A 218 11.31 3.95 -1.55
C ASP A 218 11.12 5.00 -0.46
N SER A 219 10.42 6.08 -0.79
CA SER A 219 10.14 7.19 0.11
C SER A 219 8.66 7.50 0.13
N ARG A 220 8.09 7.65 1.32
CA ARG A 220 6.68 7.98 1.51
C ARG A 220 6.57 9.29 2.27
N PHE A 221 5.80 10.22 1.71
CA PHE A 221 5.53 11.52 2.27
C PHE A 221 4.04 11.65 2.58
N MET A 222 3.70 12.17 3.75
CA MET A 222 2.35 12.64 4.02
C MET A 222 2.25 14.14 3.69
N LEU A 223 1.17 14.50 3.03
CA LEU A 223 0.85 15.87 2.68
C LEU A 223 -0.16 16.42 3.69
N ASP A 224 0.04 17.66 4.14
CA ASP A 224 -0.99 18.35 4.91
C ASP A 224 -2.21 18.65 4.01
N SER A 225 -3.42 18.62 4.57
CA SER A 225 -4.65 18.85 3.80
C SER A 225 -4.67 20.24 3.18
N THR A 226 -4.04 21.21 3.84
CA THR A 226 -3.97 22.58 3.36
C THR A 226 -2.89 22.80 2.31
N PHE A 227 -2.01 21.82 2.04
CA PHE A 227 -0.82 21.92 1.16
C PHE A 227 0.11 23.11 1.48
N LYS A 228 -0.07 23.79 2.61
CA LYS A 228 0.71 24.98 3.01
C LYS A 228 1.96 24.60 3.81
N LYS A 229 1.96 23.44 4.45
CA LYS A 229 3.10 22.94 5.23
C LYS A 229 3.99 22.04 4.37
N ARG A 230 5.27 21.97 4.74
CA ARG A 230 6.21 21.04 4.11
C ARG A 230 5.70 19.60 4.28
N PRO A 231 5.78 18.76 3.22
CA PRO A 231 5.46 17.34 3.34
C PRO A 231 6.33 16.70 4.43
N SER A 232 5.72 15.87 5.27
CA SER A 232 6.44 15.12 6.29
C SER A 232 6.86 13.77 5.72
N LEU A 233 8.16 13.47 5.78
CA LEU A 233 8.65 12.13 5.48
C LEU A 233 8.07 11.16 6.53
N GLN A 234 7.33 10.17 6.06
CA GLN A 234 6.70 9.16 6.89
C GLN A 234 7.54 7.89 6.95
N ASP A 235 8.09 7.50 5.82
CA ASP A 235 8.80 6.24 5.70
C ASP A 235 9.85 6.35 4.60
N LEU A 236 10.97 5.66 4.83
CA LEU A 236 12.10 5.59 3.92
C LEU A 236 12.63 4.16 4.00
N THR A 237 12.74 3.50 2.86
CA THR A 237 13.24 2.14 2.75
C THR A 237 14.29 2.07 1.66
N TYR A 238 15.45 1.53 2.01
CA TYR A 238 16.52 1.23 1.08
C TYR A 238 16.47 -0.25 0.75
N SER A 239 16.55 -0.57 -0.54
CA SER A 239 16.44 -1.93 -1.04
C SER A 239 17.59 -2.22 -1.99
N PHE A 240 18.10 -3.44 -1.93
CA PHE A 240 19.12 -3.96 -2.80
C PHE A 240 18.60 -5.23 -3.45
N GLU A 241 18.56 -5.23 -4.78
CA GLU A 241 18.04 -6.33 -5.59
C GLU A 241 19.18 -6.97 -6.36
N TRP A 242 19.21 -8.30 -6.36
CA TRP A 242 20.10 -9.10 -7.17
C TRP A 242 19.30 -10.14 -7.93
N SER A 243 19.33 -10.07 -9.26
CA SER A 243 18.59 -10.98 -10.14
C SER A 243 19.50 -11.54 -11.24
N PRO A 244 20.38 -12.50 -10.90
CA PRO A 244 21.30 -13.10 -11.86
C PRO A 244 20.57 -14.05 -12.82
N GLU A 245 20.70 -13.80 -14.12
CA GLU A 245 20.09 -14.67 -15.13
C GLU A 245 20.68 -16.10 -15.13
N SER A 246 21.95 -16.25 -14.76
CA SER A 246 22.69 -17.52 -14.73
C SER A 246 22.10 -18.56 -13.78
N PHE A 247 21.41 -18.13 -12.73
CA PHE A 247 20.82 -19.02 -11.73
C PHE A 247 19.38 -19.39 -12.02
N GLY A 248 18.82 -18.97 -13.17
CA GLY A 248 17.51 -19.40 -13.61
C GLY A 248 16.48 -19.14 -12.53
N ALA A 249 15.99 -17.90 -12.46
CA ALA A 249 14.78 -17.56 -11.73
C ALA A 249 14.96 -17.28 -10.21
N LEU A 250 16.19 -17.15 -9.70
CA LEU A 250 16.46 -16.63 -8.35
C LEU A 250 16.50 -15.09 -8.34
N LYS A 251 15.67 -14.47 -7.51
CA LYS A 251 15.72 -13.04 -7.18
C LYS A 251 15.92 -12.86 -5.68
N VAL A 252 16.98 -12.18 -5.30
CA VAL A 252 17.28 -11.81 -3.92
C VAL A 252 16.96 -10.34 -3.72
N VAL A 253 16.18 -10.03 -2.69
CA VAL A 253 15.84 -8.65 -2.32
C VAL A 253 16.15 -8.47 -0.85
N ALA A 254 17.10 -7.61 -0.52
CA ALA A 254 17.34 -7.17 0.85
C ALA A 254 16.81 -5.74 1.01
N TRP A 255 16.08 -5.44 2.07
CA TRP A 255 15.61 -4.09 2.35
C TRP A 255 15.82 -3.71 3.80
N TYR A 256 15.94 -2.40 4.04
CA TYR A 256 16.15 -1.80 5.34
C TYR A 256 15.44 -0.45 5.43
N SER A 257 14.64 -0.26 6.47
CA SER A 257 13.96 1.01 6.77
C SER A 257 14.60 1.64 8.01
N PRO A 258 15.43 2.69 7.87
CA PRO A 258 16.06 3.36 9.02
C PRO A 258 15.07 4.00 9.97
N MET A 259 13.91 4.45 9.47
CA MET A 259 12.88 5.08 10.30
C MET A 259 12.21 4.09 11.25
N ARG A 260 12.15 2.81 10.83
CA ARG A 260 11.58 1.72 11.62
C ARG A 260 12.64 0.89 12.35
N ASN A 261 13.91 1.05 11.98
CA ASN A 261 15.01 0.20 12.44
C ASN A 261 14.74 -1.29 12.15
N GLU A 262 14.19 -1.58 10.97
CA GLU A 262 13.80 -2.92 10.53
C GLU A 262 14.41 -3.24 9.18
N GLY A 263 14.69 -4.51 8.94
CA GLY A 263 15.15 -5.00 7.65
C GLY A 263 14.79 -6.45 7.44
N MET A 264 14.80 -6.88 6.19
CA MET A 264 14.50 -8.25 5.79
C MET A 264 15.27 -8.58 4.53
N MET A 265 15.53 -9.87 4.35
CA MET A 265 16.08 -10.43 3.13
C MET A 265 15.12 -11.50 2.63
N GLU A 266 14.67 -11.35 1.38
CA GLU A 266 13.74 -12.25 0.72
C GLU A 266 14.44 -12.94 -0.46
N PHE A 267 14.25 -14.26 -0.55
CA PHE A 267 14.73 -15.08 -1.66
C PHE A 267 13.51 -15.56 -2.44
N ARG A 268 13.36 -15.12 -3.68
CA ARG A 268 12.27 -15.52 -4.57
C ARG A 268 12.81 -16.49 -5.61
N LEU A 269 12.29 -17.71 -5.62
CA LEU A 269 12.46 -18.67 -6.69
C LEU A 269 11.25 -18.54 -7.61
N LEU A 270 11.48 -18.05 -8.82
CA LEU A 270 10.47 -17.95 -9.87
C LEU A 270 10.38 -19.34 -10.52
N GLU A 271 9.22 -19.98 -10.44
CA GLU A 271 9.00 -21.25 -11.14
C GLU A 271 8.91 -20.97 -12.66
N LYS A 272 9.47 -21.86 -13.46
CA LYS A 272 9.78 -21.64 -14.88
C LYS A 272 8.65 -22.06 -15.81
#